data_AF-A0A3M2H600-F1
#
_entry.id   AF-A0A3M2H600-F1
#
_cell.length_a   1.000
_cell.length_b   1.000
_cell.length_c   1.000
_cell.angle_alpha   90.00
_cell.angle_beta   90.00
_cell.angle_gamma   90.00
#
_symmetry.space_group_name_H-M   'P 1'
#
loop_
_entity.id
_entity.type
_entity.pdbx_description
1 polymer ?
#
loop_
_entity_poly.entity_id
_entity_poly.type
_entity_poly.pdbx_seq_one_letter_code
_entity_poly.pdbx_strand_id
1 'polypeptide(L)'
;MGIKFERIPAPVWVGPLIPVAAVIVTFLLTATLIVLVDANPLEAYYYFLLDPLSGRVSAIEVLVKSTPLLLTGAAVTFAFAGGYWNIGAEGQLYAGATAATAIGLQMHGVSPWVALPLMIIGG
;
A
#
# COMPACT_ATOMS: atom_id res chain seq x y z
N MET A 1 13.18 -45.59 0.79
CA MET A 1 13.78 -44.71 -0.24
C MET A 1 12.89 -43.49 -0.36
N GLY A 2 13.25 -42.37 0.29
CA GLY A 2 12.41 -41.18 0.37
C GLY A 2 12.69 -40.25 -0.82
N ILE A 3 11.65 -39.81 -1.51
CA ILE A 3 11.76 -38.83 -2.60
C ILE A 3 12.22 -37.50 -2.00
N LYS A 4 13.45 -37.05 -2.34
CA LYS A 4 13.93 -35.71 -2.04
C LYS A 4 13.49 -34.78 -3.18
N PHE A 5 12.59 -33.84 -2.87
CA PHE A 5 12.26 -32.75 -3.78
C PHE A 5 13.39 -31.72 -3.73
N GLU A 6 14.32 -31.77 -4.69
CA GLU A 6 15.31 -30.70 -4.89
C GLU A 6 14.67 -29.57 -5.69
N ARG A 7 14.81 -28.32 -5.20
CA ARG A 7 14.42 -27.13 -5.98
C ARG A 7 15.42 -26.97 -7.13
N ILE A 8 15.00 -27.34 -8.33
CA ILE A 8 15.73 -27.01 -9.55
C ILE A 8 15.68 -25.48 -9.69
N PRO A 9 16.81 -24.80 -9.97
CA PRO A 9 16.79 -23.36 -10.20
C PRO A 9 15.82 -23.04 -11.33
N ALA A 10 14.89 -22.12 -11.07
CA ALA A 10 13.96 -21.68 -12.10
C ALA A 10 14.75 -21.11 -13.28
N PRO A 11 14.33 -21.37 -14.52
CA PRO A 11 14.94 -20.75 -15.68
C PRO A 11 15.01 -19.23 -15.52
N VAL A 12 16.10 -18.61 -15.97
CA VAL A 12 16.38 -17.16 -15.80
C VAL A 12 15.26 -16.25 -16.33
N TRP A 13 14.44 -16.71 -17.27
CA TRP A 13 13.30 -15.97 -17.82
C TRP A 13 12.07 -15.96 -16.89
N VAL A 14 11.95 -16.91 -15.96
CA VAL A 14 10.80 -17.02 -15.06
C VAL A 14 10.77 -15.85 -14.07
N GLY A 15 11.93 -15.42 -13.57
CA GLY A 15 12.04 -14.31 -12.61
C GLY A 15 11.36 -13.03 -13.10
N PRO A 16 11.72 -12.50 -14.28
CA PRO A 16 11.07 -11.32 -14.86
C PRO A 16 9.63 -11.57 -15.33
N LEU A 17 9.28 -12.79 -15.75
CA LEU A 17 7.94 -13.09 -16.26
C LEU A 17 6.87 -13.05 -15.16
N ILE A 18 7.21 -13.46 -13.94
CA ILE A 18 6.28 -13.49 -12.80
C ILE A 18 5.60 -12.12 -12.56
N PRO A 19 6.32 -11.00 -12.36
CA PRO A 19 5.67 -9.71 -12.11
C PRO A 19 4.86 -9.21 -13.31
N VAL A 20 5.32 -9.45 -14.54
CA VAL A 20 4.58 -9.08 -15.76
C VAL A 20 3.26 -9.84 -15.84
N ALA A 21 3.30 -11.16 -15.64
CA ALA A 21 2.10 -11.99 -15.59
C ALA A 21 1.16 -11.57 -14.46
N ALA A 22 1.68 -11.27 -13.28
CA ALA A 22 0.88 -10.79 -12.15
C ALA A 22 0.15 -9.48 -12.47
N VAL A 23 0.79 -8.53 -13.14
CA VAL A 23 0.17 -7.28 -13.59
C VAL A 23 -0.96 -7.56 -14.57
N ILE A 24 -0.72 -8.38 -15.59
CA ILE A 24 -1.74 -8.73 -16.60
C ILE A 24 -2.95 -9.41 -15.93
N VAL A 25 -2.69 -10.42 -15.09
CA VAL A 25 -3.76 -11.14 -14.37
C VAL A 25 -4.55 -10.18 -13.49
N THR A 26 -3.88 -9.24 -12.81
CA THR A 26 -4.55 -8.22 -11.99
C THR A 26 -5.52 -7.39 -12.82
N PHE A 27 -5.09 -6.84 -13.96
CA PHE A 27 -5.95 -6.08 -14.86
C PHE A 27 -7.10 -6.90 -15.45
N LEU A 28 -6.91 -8.20 -15.70
CA LEU A 28 -8.00 -9.06 -16.19
C LEU A 28 -9.03 -9.33 -15.10
N LEU A 29 -8.58 -9.62 -13.88
CA LEU A 29 -9.46 -9.87 -12.74
C LEU A 29 -10.27 -8.62 -12.38
N THR A 30 -9.63 -7.46 -12.26
CA THR A 30 -10.33 -6.21 -11.94
C THR A 30 -11.24 -5.76 -13.08
N ALA A 31 -10.86 -5.96 -14.35
CA ALA A 31 -11.72 -5.63 -15.49
C ALA A 31 -13.00 -6.46 -15.47
N THR A 32 -12.89 -7.74 -15.10
CA THR A 32 -14.04 -8.63 -14.95
C THR A 32 -15.01 -8.08 -13.91
N LEU A 33 -14.51 -7.66 -12.74
CA LEU A 33 -15.34 -7.06 -11.69
C LEU A 33 -16.02 -5.75 -12.15
N ILE A 34 -15.33 -4.93 -12.94
CA ILE A 34 -15.87 -3.66 -13.45
C ILE A 34 -16.98 -3.92 -14.49
N VAL A 35 -16.82 -4.90 -15.37
CA VAL A 35 -17.87 -5.28 -16.33
C VAL A 35 -19.09 -5.87 -15.61
N LEU A 36 -18.90 -6.60 -14.51
CA LEU A 36 -20.02 -7.16 -13.72
C LEU A 36 -20.94 -6.10 -13.11
N VAL A 37 -20.47 -4.86 -12.97
CA VAL A 37 -21.29 -3.72 -12.49
C VAL A 37 -21.70 -2.79 -13.64
N ASP A 38 -21.66 -3.28 -14.89
CA ASP A 38 -22.01 -2.54 -16.12
C ASP A 38 -21.19 -1.25 -16.36
N ALA A 39 -19.94 -1.21 -15.87
CA ALA A 39 -19.03 -0.09 -16.06
C ALA A 39 -17.97 -0.38 -17.14
N ASN A 40 -17.39 0.67 -17.73
CA ASN A 40 -16.32 0.56 -18.72
C ASN A 40 -14.95 0.38 -18.03
N PRO A 41 -14.24 -0.75 -18.23
CA PRO A 41 -12.94 -0.98 -17.59
C PRO A 41 -11.85 0.00 -18.01
N LEU A 42 -11.81 0.40 -19.28
CA LEU A 42 -10.79 1.31 -19.78
C LEU A 42 -10.94 2.70 -19.15
N GLU A 43 -12.18 3.16 -19.01
CA GLU A 43 -12.50 4.42 -18.34
C GLU A 43 -12.17 4.35 -16.83
N ALA A 44 -12.53 3.26 -16.17
CA ALA A 44 -12.17 3.04 -14.76
C ALA A 44 -10.65 3.04 -14.54
N TYR A 45 -9.88 2.40 -15.43
CA TYR A 45 -8.41 2.44 -15.37
C TYR A 45 -7.84 3.81 -15.67
N TYR A 46 -8.44 4.56 -16.59
CA TYR A 46 -8.06 5.94 -16.83
C TYR A 46 -8.23 6.78 -15.55
N TYR A 47 -9.40 6.69 -14.89
CA TYR A 47 -9.69 7.42 -13.66
C TYR A 47 -8.83 6.97 -12.46
N PHE A 48 -8.41 5.70 -12.44
CA PHE A 48 -7.57 5.18 -11.38
C PHE A 48 -6.09 5.54 -11.56
N LEU A 49 -5.56 5.45 -12.79
CA LEU A 49 -4.12 5.55 -13.05
C LEU A 49 -3.67 6.92 -13.55
N LEU A 50 -4.46 7.57 -14.41
CA LEU A 50 -4.02 8.74 -15.17
C LEU A 50 -4.68 10.02 -14.69
N ASP A 51 -5.99 9.99 -14.43
CA ASP A 51 -6.75 11.15 -13.95
C ASP A 51 -6.16 11.79 -12.68
N PRO A 52 -5.66 11.03 -11.67
CA PRO A 52 -5.06 11.64 -10.49
C PRO A 52 -3.81 12.46 -10.79
N LEU A 53 -3.12 12.19 -11.91
CA LEU A 53 -1.92 12.91 -12.34
C LEU A 53 -2.23 14.10 -13.25
N SER A 54 -3.48 14.25 -13.70
CA SER A 54 -3.88 15.28 -14.67
C SER A 54 -3.92 16.69 -14.06
N GLY A 55 -4.27 16.80 -12.77
CA GLY A 55 -4.42 18.05 -12.06
C GLY A 55 -3.34 18.27 -10.99
N ARG A 56 -3.05 19.54 -10.69
CA ARG A 56 -2.09 19.90 -9.64
C ARG A 56 -2.53 19.40 -8.25
N VAL A 57 -3.81 19.58 -7.91
CA VAL A 57 -4.35 19.21 -6.60
C VAL A 57 -4.42 17.68 -6.47
N SER A 58 -4.90 17.00 -7.50
CA SER A 58 -4.99 15.53 -7.51
C SER A 58 -3.61 14.87 -7.44
N ALA A 59 -2.61 15.44 -8.12
CA ALA A 59 -1.24 14.92 -8.06
C ALA A 59 -0.63 15.10 -6.66
N ILE A 60 -0.91 16.21 -5.99
CA ILE A 60 -0.51 16.41 -4.59
C ILE A 60 -1.21 15.39 -3.69
N GLU A 61 -2.50 15.11 -3.91
CA GLU A 61 -3.24 14.10 -3.15
C GLU A 61 -2.63 12.69 -3.29
N VAL A 62 -2.14 12.33 -4.48
CA VAL A 62 -1.38 11.09 -4.69
C VAL A 62 -0.13 11.06 -3.80
N LEU A 63 0.60 12.18 -3.69
CA LEU A 63 1.77 12.27 -2.81
C LEU A 63 1.39 12.19 -1.33
N VAL A 64 0.32 12.87 -0.91
CA VAL A 64 -0.18 12.82 0.48
C VAL A 64 -0.53 11.38 0.88
N LYS A 65 -1.21 10.63 0.00
CA LYS A 65 -1.59 9.23 0.26
C LYS A 65 -0.43 8.24 0.17
N SER A 66 0.50 8.46 -0.76
CA SER A 66 1.65 7.54 -0.97
C SER A 66 2.75 7.73 0.07
N THR A 67 2.94 8.93 0.62
CA THR A 67 3.97 9.23 1.62
C THR A 67 3.97 8.25 2.80
N PRO A 68 2.86 8.05 3.54
CA PRO A 68 2.86 7.11 4.66
C PRO A 68 3.14 5.67 4.22
N LEU A 69 2.60 5.22 3.08
CA LEU A 69 2.84 3.87 2.57
C LEU A 69 4.31 3.64 2.19
N LEU A 70 4.96 4.64 1.58
CA LEU A 70 6.39 4.58 1.25
C LEU A 70 7.26 4.51 2.51
N LEU A 71 6.93 5.29 3.54
CA LEU A 71 7.61 5.24 4.84
C LEU A 71 7.42 3.88 5.53
N THR A 72 6.21 3.31 5.49
CA THR A 72 5.93 1.96 5.99
C THR A 72 6.75 0.91 5.25
N GLY A 73 6.81 0.97 3.92
CA GLY A 73 7.64 0.06 3.11
C GLY A 73 9.14 0.18 3.43
N ALA A 74 9.63 1.41 3.61
CA ALA A 74 11.01 1.65 4.03
C ALA A 74 11.29 1.05 5.41
N ALA A 75 10.39 1.21 6.38
CA ALA A 75 10.51 0.63 7.72
C ALA A 75 10.57 -0.91 7.68
N VAL A 76 9.72 -1.55 6.88
CA VAL A 76 9.71 -3.02 6.72
C VAL A 76 10.99 -3.53 6.05
N THR A 77 11.58 -2.75 5.14
CA THR A 77 12.84 -3.12 4.47
C THR A 77 13.96 -3.37 5.48
N PHE A 78 14.04 -2.57 6.55
CA PHE A 78 15.00 -2.80 7.64
C PHE A 78 14.73 -4.11 8.40
N ALA A 79 13.46 -4.45 8.65
CA ALA A 79 13.10 -5.70 9.32
C ALA A 79 13.46 -6.92 8.46
N PHE A 80 13.18 -6.88 7.15
CA PHE A 80 13.55 -7.95 6.21
C PHE A 80 15.07 -8.11 6.07
N ALA A 81 15.84 -7.02 6.10
CA ALA A 81 17.30 -7.10 6.10
C ALA A 81 17.85 -7.87 7.32
N GLY A 82 17.15 -7.80 8.46
CA GLY A 82 17.46 -8.58 9.67
C GLY A 82 16.88 -10.00 9.68
N GLY A 83 16.23 -10.45 8.61
CA GLY A 83 15.58 -11.77 8.52
C GLY A 83 14.22 -11.86 9.21
N TYR A 84 13.68 -10.73 9.70
CA TYR A 84 12.37 -10.69 10.35
C TYR A 84 11.28 -10.38 9.33
N TRP A 85 10.31 -11.28 9.23
CA TRP A 85 9.17 -11.10 8.33
C TRP A 85 8.06 -10.27 9.01
N ASN A 86 7.71 -9.11 8.45
CA ASN A 86 6.62 -8.26 8.96
C ASN A 86 5.53 -8.08 7.89
N ILE A 87 4.36 -8.70 8.10
CA ILE A 87 3.16 -8.52 7.27
C ILE A 87 2.27 -7.38 7.79
N GLY A 88 2.33 -7.09 9.10
CA GLY A 88 1.37 -6.25 9.80
C GLY A 88 1.67 -4.75 9.77
N ALA A 89 2.74 -4.31 9.09
CA ALA A 89 3.17 -2.91 9.12
C ALA A 89 2.12 -1.94 8.60
N GLU A 90 1.35 -2.32 7.56
CA GLU A 90 0.22 -1.53 7.07
C GLU A 90 -0.90 -1.44 8.13
N GLY A 91 -1.17 -2.54 8.85
CA GLY A 91 -2.10 -2.54 9.97
C GLY A 91 -1.64 -1.66 11.13
N GLN A 92 -0.33 -1.60 11.41
CA GLN A 92 0.25 -0.72 12.41
C GLN A 92 0.09 0.75 12.03
N LEU A 93 0.30 1.11 10.76
CA LEU A 93 0.04 2.44 10.23
C LEU A 93 -1.43 2.84 10.47
N TYR A 94 -2.39 1.97 10.12
CA TYR A 94 -3.80 2.27 10.30
C TYR A 94 -4.23 2.32 11.78
N ALA A 95 -3.70 1.43 12.61
CA ALA A 95 -3.97 1.43 14.05
C ALA A 95 -3.45 2.71 14.70
N GLY A 96 -2.23 3.13 14.37
CA GLY A 96 -1.63 4.38 14.84
C GLY A 96 -2.42 5.61 14.39
N ALA A 97 -2.75 5.68 13.09
CA ALA A 97 -3.57 6.77 12.54
C ALA A 97 -4.95 6.86 13.24
N THR A 98 -5.56 5.72 13.56
CA THR A 98 -6.84 5.67 14.28
C THR A 98 -6.69 6.17 15.72
N ALA A 99 -5.64 5.74 16.42
CA ALA A 99 -5.35 6.17 17.78
C ALA A 99 -5.03 7.67 17.86
N ALA A 100 -4.17 8.17 16.97
CA ALA A 100 -3.85 9.60 16.85
C ALA A 100 -5.09 10.45 16.55
N THR A 101 -5.97 9.97 15.66
CA THR A 101 -7.25 10.63 15.36
C THR A 101 -8.14 10.68 16.61
N ALA A 102 -8.29 9.56 17.33
CA ALA A 102 -9.08 9.51 18.55
C ALA A 102 -8.56 10.48 19.63
N ILE A 103 -7.24 10.59 19.79
CA ILE A 103 -6.63 11.57 20.70
C ILE A 103 -6.92 12.99 20.21
N GLY A 104 -6.70 13.28 18.93
CA GLY A 104 -6.90 14.61 18.34
C GLY A 104 -8.32 15.15 18.52
N LEU A 105 -9.33 14.28 18.38
CA LEU A 105 -10.74 14.64 18.61
C LEU A 105 -11.03 15.08 20.05
N GLN A 106 -10.25 14.61 21.02
CA GLN A 106 -10.42 14.95 22.43
C GLN A 106 -9.63 16.21 22.84
N MET A 107 -8.77 16.76 21.97
CA MET A 107 -7.86 17.88 22.27
C MET A 107 -8.45 19.27 21.93
N HIS A 108 -9.78 19.39 21.87
CA HIS A 108 -10.43 20.67 21.59
C HIS A 108 -10.04 21.74 22.62
N GLY A 109 -9.57 22.91 22.14
CA GLY A 109 -9.12 24.01 22.99
C GLY A 109 -7.73 23.83 23.61
N VAL A 110 -7.06 22.71 23.37
CA VAL A 110 -5.66 22.48 23.77
C VAL A 110 -4.72 23.12 22.74
N SER A 111 -3.63 23.71 23.22
CA SER A 111 -2.60 24.28 22.35
C SER A 111 -2.05 23.22 21.37
N PRO A 112 -1.88 23.54 20.06
CA PRO A 112 -1.32 22.62 19.08
C PRO A 112 0.05 22.05 19.48
N TRP A 113 0.84 22.85 20.21
CA TRP A 113 2.15 22.45 20.73
C TRP A 113 2.10 21.29 21.73
N VAL A 114 0.93 21.04 22.34
CA VAL A 114 0.70 19.92 23.26
C VAL A 114 -0.09 18.81 22.56
N ALA A 115 -1.10 19.17 21.77
CA ALA A 115 -1.94 18.21 21.07
C ALA A 115 -1.14 17.35 20.07
N LEU A 116 -0.25 17.97 19.27
CA LEU A 116 0.51 17.25 18.24
C LEU A 116 1.47 16.20 18.82
N PRO A 117 2.31 16.50 19.83
CA PRO A 117 3.12 15.46 20.47
C PRO A 117 2.30 14.32 21.06
N LEU A 118 1.14 14.60 21.67
CA LEU A 118 0.28 13.56 22.23
C LEU A 118 -0.30 12.65 21.15
N MET A 119 -0.71 13.22 20.01
CA MET A 119 -1.17 12.45 18.86
C MET A 119 -0.04 11.55 18.33
N ILE A 120 1.18 12.08 18.15
CA ILE A 120 2.35 11.31 17.66
C ILE A 120 2.72 10.17 18.60
N ILE A 121 2.62 10.38 19.93
CA ILE A 121 2.88 9.32 20.91
C ILE A 121 1.81 8.24 20.86
N GLY A 122 0.56 8.62 20.57
CA GLY A 122 -0.55 7.69 20.43
C GLY A 122 -0.48 6.80 19.20
N GLY A 123 0.18 7.25 18.14
CA GLY A 123 0.38 6.48 16.92
C GLY A 123 0.70 7.29 15.68
#